data_AF-A0AAV6BQZ0-F1
#
_entry.id   AF-A0AAV6BQZ0-F1
#
_cell.length_a   1.000
_cell.length_b   1.000
_cell.length_c   1.000
_cell.angle_alpha   90.00
_cell.angle_beta   90.00
_cell.angle_gamma   90.00
#
_symmetry.space_group_name_H-M   'P 1'
#
loop_
_entity.id
_entity.type
_entity.pdbx_description
1 polymer ?
#
loop_
_entity_poly.entity_id
_entity_poly.type
_entity_poly.pdbx_seq_one_letter_code
_entity_poly.pdbx_strand_id
1 'polypeptide(L)' 'MRSDLVVGAKFPDLELPDHRRRAVRLSALANGYPLILSFYRGYW' A
#
# COMPACT_ATOMS: atom_id res chain seq x y z
N MET A 1 -12.46 10.94 5.98
CA MET A 1 -11.45 10.81 4.90
C MET A 1 -10.09 11.14 5.49
N ARG A 2 -9.04 10.41 5.12
CA ARG A 2 -7.67 10.74 5.54
C ARG A 2 -7.22 12.00 4.80
N SER A 3 -6.97 13.09 5.53
CA SER A 3 -6.63 14.41 4.97
C SER A 3 -5.21 14.47 4.38
N ASP A 4 -4.37 13.50 4.71
CA ASP A 4 -3.00 13.31 4.26
C ASP A 4 -2.90 12.65 2.87
N LEU A 5 -3.97 12.00 2.39
CA LEU A 5 -3.99 11.31 1.10
C LEU A 5 -4.45 12.27 -0.02
N VAL A 6 -3.57 13.19 -0.40
CA VAL A 6 -3.77 14.14 -1.51
C VAL A 6 -2.78 13.90 -2.64
N VAL A 7 -3.10 14.36 -3.86
CA VAL A 7 -2.21 14.23 -5.02
C VAL A 7 -0.87 14.92 -4.74
N GLY A 8 0.24 14.24 -5.03
CA GLY A 8 1.59 14.74 -4.79
C GLY A 8 2.12 14.51 -3.37
N ALA A 9 1.28 14.14 -2.41
CA ALA A 9 1.74 13.74 -1.08
C ALA A 9 2.39 12.35 -1.10
N LYS A 10 3.35 12.14 -0.19
CA LYS A 10 3.96 10.82 0.00
C LYS A 10 2.93 9.85 0.56
N PHE A 11 2.68 8.76 -0.14
CA PHE A 11 1.81 7.70 0.37
C PHE A 11 2.45 7.05 1.62
N PRO A 12 1.69 6.78 2.69
CA PRO A 12 2.22 6.18 3.91
C PRO A 12 2.79 4.79 3.63
N ASP A 13 3.92 4.48 4.25
CA ASP A 13 4.52 3.15 4.15
C ASP A 13 3.80 2.18 5.10
N LEU A 14 2.85 1.42 4.56
CA LEU A 14 2.02 0.49 5.33
C LEU A 14 2.72 -0.87 5.44
N GLU A 15 2.52 -1.53 6.58
CA GLU A 15 2.86 -2.92 6.79
C GLU A 15 1.58 -3.75 6.82
N LEU A 16 1.42 -4.65 5.86
CA LEU A 16 0.22 -5.46 5.65
C LEU A 16 0.60 -6.91 5.39
N PRO A 17 -0.23 -7.88 5.79
CA PRO A 17 -0.01 -9.28 5.43
C PRO A 17 -0.19 -9.51 3.93
N ASP A 18 0.71 -10.29 3.33
CA ASP A 18 0.57 -10.79 1.96
C ASP A 18 -0.42 -11.96 1.86
N HIS A 19 -0.58 -12.52 0.65
CA HIS A 19 -1.42 -13.70 0.39
C HIS A 19 -0.97 -14.98 1.16
N ARG A 20 0.22 -14.97 1.77
CA ARG A 20 0.78 -16.04 2.61
C ARG A 20 0.76 -15.67 4.10
N ARG A 21 0.07 -14.58 4.47
CA ARG A 21 0.01 -14.01 5.84
C ARG A 21 1.35 -13.53 6.38
N ARG A 22 2.32 -13.25 5.52
CA ARG A 22 3.60 -12.67 5.93
C ARG A 22 3.47 -11.16 5.97
N ALA A 23 3.93 -10.53 7.04
CA ALA A 23 3.98 -9.08 7.12
C ALA A 23 4.98 -8.54 6.07
N VAL A 24 4.51 -7.60 5.24
CA VAL A 24 5.30 -6.99 4.18
C VAL A 24 5.07 -5.47 4.18
N ARG A 25 6.15 -4.71 4.04
CA ARG A 25 6.10 -3.25 3.89
C ARG A 25 5.91 -2.87 2.42
N LEU A 26 5.06 -1.87 2.15
CA LEU A 26 4.83 -1.38 0.80
C LEU A 26 6.10 -0.84 0.13
N SER A 27 6.95 -0.14 0.88
CA SER A 27 8.24 0.35 0.38
C SER A 27 9.18 -0.78 -0.06
N ALA A 28 9.16 -1.91 0.65
CA ALA A 28 9.94 -3.09 0.28
C ALA A 28 9.42 -3.74 -1.01
N LEU A 29 8.10 -3.74 -1.24
CA LEU A 29 7.51 -4.20 -2.51
C LEU A 29 7.84 -3.28 -3.68
N ALA A 30 7.77 -1.96 -3.45
CA ALA A 30 8.11 -0.98 -4.47
C ALA A 30 9.59 -1.06 -4.87
N ASN A 31 10.48 -1.36 -3.92
CA ASN A 31 11.93 -1.50 -4.15
C ASN A 31 12.53 -0.32 -4.94
N GLY A 32 12.07 0.90 -4.66
CA GLY A 32 12.52 2.12 -5.36
C GLY A 32 11.85 2.40 -6.71
N TYR A 33 10.95 1.54 -7.18
CA TYR A 33 10.20 1.73 -8.42
C TYR A 33 8.79 2.30 -8.19
N PRO A 34 8.17 2.91 -9.22
CA PRO A 34 6.77 3.30 -9.16
C PRO A 34 5.85 2.11 -8.85
N LEU A 35 4.85 2.34 -8.01
CA LEU A 35 3.89 1.33 -7.56
C LEU A 35 2.46 1.83 -7.76
N ILE A 36 1.57 0.95 -8.23
CA ILE A 36 0.13 1.18 -8.26
C ILE A 36 -0.51 0.37 -7.12
N LEU A 37 -1.37 1.02 -6.34
CA LEU A 37 -2.14 0.39 -5.27
C LEU A 37 -3.63 0.39 -5.63
N SER A 38 -4.21 -0.80 -5.74
CA SER A 38 -5.64 -1.00 -6.00
C SER A 38 -6.33 -1.57 -4.76
N PHE A 39 -7.29 -0.84 -4.22
CA PHE A 39 -8.03 -1.23 -3.01
C PHE A 39 -9.41 -1.79 -3.38
N TYR A 40 -9.76 -2.92 -2.77
CA TYR A 40 -11.07 -3.57 -2.93
C TYR A 40 -11.68 -3.80 -1.54
N ARG A 41 -13.01 -3.75 -1.41
CA ARG A 41 -13.71 -3.93 -0.11
C ARG A 41 -13.90 -5.40 0.29
N GLY A 42 -13.49 -6.36 -0.54
CA GLY A 42 -13.65 -7.78 -0.27
C GLY A 42 -13.62 -8.60 -1.56
N TYR A 43 -13.53 -9.92 -1.39
CA TYR A 43 -13.75 -10.93 -2.44
C TYR A 43 -15.22 -11.41 -2.34
N TRP A 44 -15.83 -11.84 -3.45
CA TRP A 44 -17.20 -12.39 -3.44
C TRP A 44 -17.28 -13.76 -2.77
#